data_AF-A0A5K7YLB2-F1
#
_entry.id   AF-A0A5K7YLB2-F1
#
_cell.length_a   1.000
_cell.length_b   1.000
_cell.length_c   1.000
_cell.angle_alpha   90.00
_cell.angle_beta   90.00
_cell.angle_gamma   90.00
#
_symmetry.space_group_name_H-M   'P 1'
#
loop_
_entity.id
_entity.type
_entity.pdbx_description
1 polymer ?
#
loop_
_entity_poly.entity_id
_entity_poly.type
_entity_poly.pdbx_seq_one_letter_code
_entity_poly.pdbx_strand_id
1 'polypeptide(L)'
;MNLKTYFDDTKGLGVLSTADGDGRVNAAVYARPHVMEDGSIAFVMRDRLSHSNLTSNPHAAFLFREERPGYKGIRLHLTKTREESGTELVKDLCRRCRIDDKPDTVRFLVVFTVDKELPLIGAGDDHP
;
A
#
# COMPACT_ATOMS: atom_id res chain seq x y z
N MET A 1 9.79 -1.92 -13.26
CA MET A 1 10.65 -0.95 -12.52
C MET A 1 11.21 -1.66 -11.28
N ASN A 2 12.33 -1.25 -10.67
CA ASN A 2 12.66 -1.77 -9.34
C ASN A 2 11.86 -0.97 -8.29
N LEU A 3 10.79 -1.57 -7.76
CA LEU A 3 9.87 -0.89 -6.83
C LEU A 3 10.56 -0.48 -5.53
N LYS A 4 11.54 -1.26 -5.05
CA LYS A 4 12.26 -0.97 -3.81
C LYS A 4 13.04 0.34 -3.95
N THR A 5 13.94 0.43 -4.93
CA THR A 5 14.71 1.65 -5.20
C THR A 5 13.77 2.83 -5.48
N TYR A 6 12.70 2.60 -6.25
CA TYR A 6 11.73 3.65 -6.56
C TYR A 6 11.09 4.27 -5.31
N PHE A 7 10.56 3.45 -4.39
CA PHE A 7 9.92 3.97 -3.18
C PHE A 7 10.91 4.45 -2.12
N ASP A 8 12.14 3.94 -2.09
CA ASP A 8 13.19 4.43 -1.20
C ASP A 8 13.56 5.89 -1.58
N ASP A 9 13.81 6.14 -2.86
CA ASP A 9 14.37 7.40 -3.36
C ASP A 9 13.32 8.45 -3.75
N THR A 10 12.07 8.04 -3.99
CA THR A 10 11.03 8.95 -4.49
C THR A 10 10.08 9.40 -3.39
N LYS A 11 9.95 10.71 -3.20
CA LYS A 11 8.93 11.32 -2.34
C LYS A 11 7.63 11.53 -3.11
N GLY A 12 6.51 11.47 -2.41
CA GLY A 12 5.20 11.59 -3.03
C GLY A 12 4.05 11.29 -2.09
N LEU A 13 2.84 11.40 -2.64
CA LEU A 13 1.58 11.10 -1.98
C LEU A 13 1.08 9.72 -2.41
N GLY A 14 0.89 8.82 -1.43
CA GLY A 14 0.27 7.52 -1.63
C GLY A 14 -1.21 7.52 -1.26
N VAL A 15 -2.04 6.90 -2.08
CA VAL A 15 -3.45 6.65 -1.82
C VAL A 15 -3.72 5.15 -2.00
N LEU A 16 -4.18 4.49 -0.94
CA LEU A 16 -4.63 3.10 -1.00
C LEU A 16 -6.15 3.08 -1.11
N SER A 17 -6.64 2.47 -2.19
CA SER A 17 -8.05 2.23 -2.44
C SER A 17 -8.38 0.76 -2.18
N THR A 18 -9.50 0.52 -1.51
CA THR A 18 -10.00 -0.80 -1.09
C THR A 18 -11.52 -0.82 -1.29
N ALA A 19 -12.13 -1.99 -1.28
CA ALA A 19 -13.59 -2.13 -1.25
C ALA A 19 -14.00 -3.24 -0.28
N ASP A 20 -15.20 -3.15 0.28
CA ASP A 20 -15.78 -4.27 1.03
C ASP A 20 -16.25 -5.40 0.07
N GLY A 21 -16.78 -6.49 0.64
CA GLY A 21 -17.34 -7.62 -0.11
C GLY A 21 -18.58 -7.29 -0.95
N ASP A 22 -19.27 -6.17 -0.66
CA ASP A 22 -20.41 -5.67 -1.43
C ASP A 22 -19.98 -4.68 -2.54
N GLY A 23 -18.68 -4.39 -2.63
CA GLY A 23 -18.11 -3.45 -3.60
C GLY A 23 -18.19 -1.98 -3.20
N ARG A 24 -18.47 -1.65 -1.92
CA ARG A 24 -18.41 -0.26 -1.44
C ARG A 24 -16.97 0.19 -1.31
N VAL A 25 -16.61 1.19 -2.10
CA VAL A 25 -15.23 1.66 -2.22
C VAL A 25 -14.82 2.63 -1.11
N ASN A 26 -13.53 2.60 -0.78
CA ASN A 26 -12.87 3.52 0.14
C ASN A 26 -11.48 3.87 -0.40
N ALA A 27 -11.04 5.11 -0.21
CA ALA A 27 -9.70 5.57 -0.55
C ALA A 27 -9.12 6.40 0.60
N ALA A 28 -7.92 6.07 1.04
CA ALA A 28 -7.26 6.76 2.15
C ALA A 28 -5.78 7.03 1.83
N VAL A 29 -5.24 8.10 2.39
CA VAL A 29 -3.81 8.43 2.27
C VAL A 29 -3.01 7.40 3.06
N TYR A 30 -2.00 6.83 2.40
CA TYR A 30 -1.05 5.88 2.98
C TYR A 30 0.39 6.34 2.70
N ALA A 31 1.28 6.00 3.62
CA ALA A 31 2.72 6.17 3.42
C ALA A 31 3.21 5.27 2.27
N ARG A 32 4.44 5.51 1.83
CA ARG A 32 5.13 4.64 0.87
C ARG A 32 5.16 3.20 1.41
N PRO A 33 4.91 2.19 0.57
CA PRO A 33 4.94 0.79 1.00
C PRO A 33 6.34 0.35 1.42
N HIS A 34 6.40 -0.69 2.22
CA HIS A 34 7.61 -1.49 2.39
C HIS A 34 7.69 -2.50 1.25
N VAL A 35 8.76 -2.48 0.46
CA VAL A 35 9.02 -3.50 -0.56
C VAL A 35 9.91 -4.58 0.05
N MET A 36 9.41 -5.81 0.09
CA MET A 36 10.08 -6.98 0.64
C MET A 36 11.12 -7.55 -0.34
N GLU A 37 11.98 -8.44 0.13
CA GLU A 37 13.02 -9.09 -0.70
C GLU A 37 12.44 -9.91 -1.86
N ASP A 38 11.27 -10.53 -1.65
CA ASP A 38 10.55 -11.32 -2.66
C ASP A 38 9.76 -10.44 -3.66
N GLY A 39 9.86 -9.11 -3.56
CA GLY A 39 9.13 -8.16 -4.39
C GLY A 39 7.68 -7.90 -3.94
N SER A 40 7.20 -8.57 -2.89
CA SER A 40 5.91 -8.27 -2.29
C SER A 40 5.90 -6.89 -1.63
N ILE A 41 4.71 -6.33 -1.51
CA ILE A 41 4.50 -5.01 -0.92
C ILE A 41 3.76 -5.14 0.40
N ALA A 42 4.21 -4.42 1.41
CA ALA A 42 3.56 -4.40 2.71
C ALA A 42 3.23 -3.00 3.20
N PHE A 43 2.09 -2.89 3.88
CA PHE A 43 1.64 -1.69 4.56
C PHE A 43 1.41 -1.98 6.04
N VAL A 44 1.85 -1.06 6.89
CA VAL A 44 1.44 -1.03 8.29
C VAL A 44 0.06 -0.38 8.35
N MET A 45 -0.94 -1.15 8.78
CA MET A 45 -2.33 -0.72 8.89
C MET A 45 -2.77 -0.67 10.35
N ARG A 46 -3.67 0.27 10.66
CA ARG A 46 -4.45 0.28 11.90
C ARG A 46 -5.77 -0.46 11.66
N ASP A 47 -6.41 -0.91 12.73
CA ASP A 47 -7.75 -1.48 12.63
C ASP A 47 -8.79 -0.40 12.27
N ARG A 48 -8.99 -0.20 10.96
CA ARG A 48 -9.82 0.85 10.36
C ARG A 48 -10.45 0.32 9.07
N LEU A 49 -11.26 1.16 8.41
CA LEU A 49 -12.04 0.78 7.22
C LEU A 49 -11.21 0.10 6.12
N SER A 50 -10.04 0.61 5.74
CA SER A 50 -9.21 -0.05 4.72
C SER A 50 -8.76 -1.45 5.13
N HIS A 51 -8.40 -1.65 6.40
CA HIS A 51 -8.06 -2.97 6.94
C HIS A 51 -9.30 -3.90 6.96
N SER A 52 -10.43 -3.40 7.45
CA SER A 52 -11.70 -4.13 7.47
C SER A 52 -12.18 -4.53 6.08
N ASN A 53 -11.99 -3.68 5.07
CA ASN A 53 -12.33 -4.01 3.69
C ASN A 53 -11.53 -5.25 3.22
N LEU A 54 -10.24 -5.26 3.54
CA LEU A 54 -9.28 -6.31 3.17
C LEU A 54 -9.48 -7.66 3.87
N THR A 55 -10.37 -7.75 4.86
CA THR A 55 -10.78 -9.05 5.42
C THR A 55 -11.86 -9.72 4.58
N SER A 56 -12.70 -8.92 3.91
CA SER A 56 -13.80 -9.40 3.06
C SER A 56 -13.46 -9.44 1.57
N ASN A 57 -12.53 -8.60 1.13
CA ASN A 57 -12.12 -8.48 -0.27
C ASN A 57 -10.60 -8.23 -0.34
N PRO A 58 -9.79 -9.16 -0.87
CA PRO A 58 -8.34 -9.06 -0.81
C PRO A 58 -7.74 -8.03 -1.77
N HIS A 59 -8.54 -7.42 -2.65
CA HIS A 59 -8.03 -6.55 -3.70
C HIS A 59 -7.87 -5.09 -3.25
N ALA A 60 -6.79 -4.47 -3.70
CA ALA A 60 -6.52 -3.06 -3.49
C ALA A 60 -5.87 -2.41 -4.71
N ALA A 61 -5.99 -1.09 -4.80
CA ALA A 61 -5.26 -0.28 -5.76
C ALA A 61 -4.46 0.79 -5.03
N PHE A 62 -3.15 0.83 -5.24
CA PHE A 62 -2.28 1.86 -4.67
C PHE A 62 -1.86 2.84 -5.75
N LEU A 63 -2.25 4.09 -5.60
CA LEU A 63 -1.82 5.19 -6.46
C LEU A 63 -0.73 5.97 -5.72
N PHE A 64 0.41 6.15 -6.37
CA PHE A 64 1.48 6.99 -5.86
C PHE A 64 1.78 8.12 -6.85
N ARG A 65 1.63 9.36 -6.40
CA ARG A 65 1.99 10.55 -7.16
C ARG A 65 3.27 11.14 -6.60
N GLU A 66 4.27 11.29 -7.46
CA GLU A 66 5.56 11.86 -7.11
C GLU A 66 5.44 13.34 -6.73
N GLU A 67 6.30 13.81 -5.83
CA GLU A 67 6.38 15.22 -5.43
C GLU A 67 7.22 16.02 -6.43
N ARG A 68 6.72 16.16 -7.67
CA ARG A 68 7.35 16.97 -8.72
C ARG A 68 6.34 17.47 -9.75
N PRO A 69 6.70 18.43 -10.63
CA PRO A 69 5.80 18.94 -11.65
C PRO A 69 5.26 17.86 -12.60
N GLY A 70 3.98 17.99 -12.98
CA GLY A 70 3.26 17.05 -13.85
C GLY A 70 2.65 15.86 -13.13
N TYR A 71 2.09 14.92 -13.89
CA TYR A 71 1.50 13.69 -13.36
C TYR A 71 2.45 12.51 -13.53
N LYS A 72 3.46 12.45 -12.68
CA LYS A 72 4.42 11.34 -12.64
C LYS A 72 4.20 10.50 -11.39
N GLY A 73 4.35 9.19 -11.55
CA GLY A 73 3.99 8.23 -10.52
C GLY A 73 3.61 6.87 -11.10
N ILE A 74 3.09 6.03 -10.22
CA ILE A 74 2.70 4.66 -10.53
C ILE A 74 1.36 4.32 -9.89
N ARG A 75 0.61 3.43 -10.54
CA ARG A 75 -0.54 2.73 -9.99
C ARG A 75 -0.18 1.25 -9.88
N LEU A 76 -0.46 0.67 -8.72
CA LEU A 76 -0.26 -0.74 -8.44
C LEU A 76 -1.62 -1.38 -8.18
N HIS A 77 -1.89 -2.48 -8.86
CA HIS A 77 -3.00 -3.37 -8.54
C HIS A 77 -2.45 -4.47 -7.63
N LEU A 78 -3.13 -4.70 -6.51
CA LEU A 78 -2.60 -5.49 -5.41
C LEU A 78 -3.62 -6.53 -4.97
N THR A 79 -3.13 -7.71 -4.60
CA THR A 79 -3.92 -8.75 -3.93
C THR A 79 -3.26 -9.12 -2.62
N LYS A 80 -3.99 -8.98 -1.50
CA LYS A 80 -3.54 -9.35 -0.16
C LYS A 80 -3.27 -10.86 -0.12
N THR A 81 -2.09 -11.25 0.35
CA THR A 81 -1.69 -12.65 0.48
C THR A 81 -1.58 -13.11 1.92
N ARG A 82 -1.16 -12.23 2.83
CA ARG A 82 -1.08 -12.54 4.26
C ARG A 82 -1.13 -11.27 5.09
N GLU A 83 -1.35 -11.45 6.38
CA GLU A 83 -1.15 -10.40 7.38
C GLU A 83 -0.54 -10.95 8.65
N GLU A 84 0.17 -10.11 9.38
CA GLU A 84 0.81 -10.43 10.65
C GLU A 84 0.56 -9.30 11.66
N SER A 85 0.36 -9.65 12.93
CA SER A 85 0.20 -8.67 14.02
C SER A 85 1.01 -9.12 15.23
N GLY A 86 1.59 -8.17 15.97
CA GLY A 86 2.33 -8.46 17.21
C GLY A 86 3.71 -9.11 17.01
N THR A 87 4.19 -9.27 15.77
CA THR A 87 5.52 -9.80 15.47
C THR A 87 6.62 -8.74 15.64
N GLU A 88 7.88 -9.15 15.81
CA GLU A 88 9.01 -8.22 15.88
C GLU A 88 9.15 -7.39 14.59
N LEU A 89 8.84 -7.99 13.44
CA LEU A 89 8.84 -7.29 12.15
C LEU A 89 7.83 -6.12 12.13
N VAL A 90 6.63 -6.32 12.67
CA VAL A 90 5.63 -5.24 12.82
C VAL A 90 6.20 -4.13 13.70
N LYS A 91 6.84 -4.46 14.82
CA LYS A 91 7.44 -3.48 15.73
C LYS A 91 8.54 -2.68 15.06
N ASP A 92 9.45 -3.32 14.33
CA ASP A 92 10.57 -2.67 13.65
C ASP A 92 10.13 -1.75 12.50
N LEU A 93 9.10 -2.16 11.75
CA LEU A 93 8.52 -1.32 10.71
C LEU A 93 7.74 -0.15 11.31
N CYS A 94 6.99 -0.37 12.40
CA CYS A 94 6.25 0.66 13.11
C CYS A 94 7.14 1.72 13.77
N ARG A 95 8.35 1.38 14.26
CA ARG A 95 9.29 2.39 14.83
C ARG A 95 9.59 3.54 13.85
N ARG A 96 9.47 3.31 12.55
CA ARG A 96 9.66 4.33 11.50
C ARG A 96 8.38 5.12 11.18
N CYS A 97 7.21 4.66 11.63
CA CYS A 97 5.93 5.34 11.47
C CYS A 97 5.81 6.49 12.48
N ARG A 98 6.45 7.64 12.21
CA ARG A 98 6.41 8.86 13.03
C ARG A 98 5.02 9.53 13.07
N ILE A 99 4.03 8.93 13.70
CA ILE A 99 2.72 9.55 13.98
C ILE A 99 2.33 9.19 15.41
N ASP A 100 2.53 10.14 16.34
CA ASP A 100 2.13 10.14 17.77
C ASP A 100 1.40 8.85 18.20
N ASP A 101 2.19 7.88 18.67
CA ASP A 101 1.68 6.58 19.04
C ASP A 101 1.05 6.63 20.42
N LYS A 102 -0.28 6.44 20.46
CA LYS A 102 -0.89 5.81 21.63
C LYS A 102 -0.44 4.34 21.64
N PRO A 103 0.19 3.85 22.73
CA PRO A 103 0.81 2.53 22.80
C PRO A 103 -0.16 1.35 22.54
N ASP A 104 -1.48 1.56 22.66
CA ASP A 104 -2.47 0.48 22.66
C ASP A 104 -3.22 0.26 21.34
N THR A 105 -2.75 0.78 20.20
CA THR A 105 -3.44 0.48 18.91
C THR A 105 -2.75 -0.63 18.15
N VAL A 106 -3.43 -1.77 18.02
CA VAL A 106 -3.00 -2.92 17.20
C VAL A 106 -2.59 -2.44 15.80
N ARG A 107 -1.46 -2.96 15.33
CA ARG A 107 -0.89 -2.71 14.01
C ARG A 107 -0.81 -4.03 13.26
N PHE A 108 -1.25 -4.00 12.01
CA PHE A 108 -1.21 -5.13 11.09
C PHE A 108 -0.20 -4.84 10.00
N LEU A 109 0.73 -5.75 9.78
CA LEU A 109 1.55 -5.75 8.59
C LEU A 109 0.80 -6.55 7.53
N VAL A 110 0.17 -5.85 6.59
CA VAL A 110 -0.61 -6.48 5.53
C VAL A 110 0.25 -6.56 4.28
N VAL A 111 0.42 -7.75 3.73
CA VAL A 111 1.31 -8.06 2.61
C VAL A 111 0.50 -8.41 1.36
N PHE A 112 0.97 -7.92 0.23
CA PHE A 112 0.31 -7.97 -1.06
C PHE A 112 1.27 -8.47 -2.14
N THR A 113 0.74 -9.22 -3.11
CA THR A 113 1.38 -9.37 -4.43
C THR A 113 1.03 -8.17 -5.30
N VAL A 114 1.94 -7.83 -6.23
CA VAL A 114 1.69 -6.82 -7.26
C VAL A 114 1.19 -7.53 -8.50
N ASP A 115 -0.08 -7.32 -8.82
CA ASP A 115 -0.74 -7.97 -9.95
C ASP A 115 -0.49 -7.19 -11.24
N LYS A 116 -0.43 -5.86 -11.15
CA LYS A 116 -0.17 -4.97 -12.29
C LYS A 116 0.53 -3.68 -11.86
N GLU A 117 1.52 -3.27 -12.65
CA GLU A 117 2.15 -1.95 -12.58
C GLU A 117 1.67 -1.10 -13.75
N LEU A 118 1.20 0.12 -13.49
CA LEU A 118 0.73 1.06 -14.50
C LEU A 118 1.32 2.46 -14.28
N PRO A 119 1.59 3.24 -15.34
CA PRO A 119 1.89 4.65 -15.17
C PRO A 119 0.74 5.38 -14.47
N LEU A 120 1.04 6.49 -13.80
CA LEU A 120 0.04 7.30 -13.10
C LEU A 120 -1.11 7.76 -14.03
N ILE A 121 -0.77 8.06 -15.28
CA ILE A 121 -1.71 8.49 -16.33
C ILE A 121 -1.62 7.56 -17.53
N GLY A 122 -2.71 7.44 -18.29
CA GLY A 122 -2.79 6.55 -19.46
C GLY A 122 -3.14 5.10 -19.10
N ALA A 123 -3.28 4.24 -20.10
CA ALA A 123 -3.74 2.86 -19.89
C ALA A 123 -2.62 1.88 -19.45
N GLY A 124 -1.36 2.34 -19.41
CA GLY A 124 -0.22 1.42 -19.60
C GLY A 124 -0.26 0.85 -21.02
N ASP A 125 0.88 0.44 -21.56
CA ASP A 125 0.95 -0.03 -22.95
C ASP A 125 0.36 -1.45 -23.09
N ASP A 126 -0.93 -1.61 -22.80
CA ASP A 126 -1.74 -2.81 -23.05
C ASP A 126 -3.16 -2.37 -23.47
N HIS A 127 -3.26 -1.86 -24.69
CA HIS A 127 -4.44 -2.10 -25.52
C HIS A 127 -3.95 -2.82 -26.78
N PRO A 128 -4.56 -3.95 -27.18
CA PRO A 128 -4.36 -4.48 -28.52
C PRO A 128 -4.80 -3.47 -29.60
#